data_AF-A0A420RY49-F1
#
_entry.id   AF-A0A420RY49-F1
#
_cell.length_a   1.000
_cell.length_b   1.000
_cell.length_c   1.000
_cell.angle_alpha   90.00
_cell.angle_beta   90.00
_cell.angle_gamma   90.00
#
_symmetry.space_group_name_H-M   'P 1'
#
loop_
_entity.id
_entity.type
_entity.pdbx_description
1 polymer ?
#
loop_
_entity_poly.entity_id
_entity_poly.type
_entity_poly.pdbx_seq_one_letter_code
_entity_poly.pdbx_strand_id
1 'polypeptide(L)'
;MVAIDLSEVQLSNLTLLLTMRDSISRDPTLACGLFGLREPDARYLASLSSTQILAIVANVGNETLFAPRADLFTLLRSPLPLAGALCAVHPPAPILPAAPVAAAEQAPCMECAQLGARLRTIEIVSGLHQRQILRLLHADHCVPPRGRSPETPEWYHGGTLLDRTEASVFASLYRRLRGLDFDPAQALLGAYRHYRGICRRTPRLSFDRAFDLARHLDGIWNAKEVCFSLVTCAVCGSEHLAEAGAAAHAAGNCPFCKLMVRFPRDPRVQMSFPTPPLPDPACLQWRLAPNARLHTSRD
;
A
#
# COMPACT_ATOMS: atom_id res chain seq x y z
N MET A 1 26.97 -28.87 -16.37
CA MET A 1 25.86 -27.95 -16.08
C MET A 1 24.60 -28.56 -16.67
N VAL A 2 23.65 -28.99 -15.85
CA VAL A 2 22.33 -29.44 -16.32
C VAL A 2 21.56 -28.17 -16.71
N ALA A 3 21.14 -28.06 -17.98
CA ALA A 3 20.22 -27.01 -18.38
C ALA A 3 18.87 -27.32 -17.72
N ILE A 4 18.45 -26.48 -16.78
CA ILE A 4 17.11 -26.57 -16.20
C ILE A 4 16.18 -25.90 -17.19
N ASP A 5 15.34 -26.69 -17.85
CA ASP A 5 14.26 -26.17 -18.68
C ASP A 5 13.03 -25.96 -17.79
N LEU A 6 12.76 -24.72 -17.44
CA LEU A 6 11.59 -24.34 -16.64
C LEU A 6 10.42 -24.07 -17.57
N SER A 7 9.23 -24.56 -17.23
CA SER A 7 8.01 -24.14 -17.93
C SER A 7 7.74 -22.64 -17.74
N GLU A 8 6.88 -22.04 -18.56
CA GLU A 8 6.48 -20.63 -18.41
C GLU A 8 5.85 -20.35 -17.04
N VAL A 9 5.07 -21.30 -16.51
CA VAL A 9 4.46 -21.23 -15.18
C VAL A 9 5.53 -21.26 -14.10
N GLN A 10 6.51 -22.16 -14.20
CA GLN A 10 7.63 -22.24 -13.27
C GLN A 10 8.48 -20.96 -13.31
N LEU A 11 8.76 -20.43 -14.49
CA LEU A 11 9.48 -19.17 -14.64
C LEU A 11 8.73 -18.01 -13.98
N SER A 12 7.41 -17.92 -14.18
CA SER A 12 6.55 -16.92 -13.54
C SER A 12 6.58 -17.03 -12.01
N ASN A 13 6.41 -18.25 -11.47
CA ASN A 13 6.48 -18.53 -10.04
C ASN A 13 7.85 -18.12 -9.46
N LEU A 14 8.94 -18.49 -10.15
CA LEU A 14 10.30 -18.17 -9.73
C LEU A 14 10.55 -16.67 -9.72
N THR A 15 10.21 -15.97 -10.81
CA THR A 15 10.38 -14.51 -10.92
C THR A 15 9.62 -13.80 -9.81
N LEU A 16 8.39 -14.21 -9.52
CA LEU A 16 7.57 -13.55 -8.50
C LEU A 16 8.09 -13.83 -7.08
N LEU A 17 8.43 -15.08 -6.74
CA LEU A 17 9.01 -15.41 -5.43
C LEU A 17 10.33 -14.67 -5.16
N LEU A 18 11.23 -14.61 -6.15
CA LEU A 18 12.48 -13.86 -6.03
C LEU A 18 12.22 -12.35 -5.87
N THR A 19 11.28 -11.80 -6.64
CA THR A 19 10.89 -10.38 -6.53
C THR A 19 10.30 -10.05 -5.16
N MET A 20 9.45 -10.93 -4.63
CA MET A 20 8.89 -10.80 -3.28
C MET A 20 9.99 -10.82 -2.23
N ARG A 21 10.88 -11.82 -2.26
CA ARG A 21 12.01 -11.93 -1.34
C ARG A 21 12.88 -10.68 -1.34
N ASP A 22 13.32 -10.23 -2.51
CA ASP A 22 14.18 -9.07 -2.64
C ASP A 22 13.48 -7.77 -2.19
N SER A 23 12.16 -7.70 -2.35
CA SER A 23 11.36 -6.57 -1.85
C SER A 23 11.24 -6.59 -0.33
N ILE A 24 11.06 -7.76 0.29
CA ILE A 24 11.05 -7.92 1.75
C ILE A 24 12.39 -7.49 2.34
N SER A 25 13.51 -7.84 1.71
CA SER A 25 14.84 -7.40 2.15
C SER A 25 15.05 -5.89 2.09
N ARG A 26 14.34 -5.16 1.21
CA ARG A 26 14.40 -3.70 1.13
C ARG A 26 13.46 -3.02 2.14
N ASP A 27 12.24 -3.53 2.24
CA ASP A 27 11.17 -2.93 3.01
C ASP A 27 10.08 -3.96 3.36
N PRO A 28 10.17 -4.61 4.52
CA PRO A 28 9.30 -5.74 4.85
C PRO A 28 7.83 -5.32 4.97
N THR A 29 7.53 -4.19 5.61
CA THR A 29 6.15 -3.72 5.80
C THR A 29 5.48 -3.38 4.48
N LEU A 30 6.17 -2.64 3.60
CA LEU A 30 5.61 -2.30 2.29
C LEU A 30 5.46 -3.54 1.42
N ALA A 31 6.44 -4.44 1.42
CA ALA A 31 6.38 -5.69 0.67
C ALA A 31 5.19 -6.55 1.13
N CYS A 32 4.98 -6.69 2.45
CA CYS A 32 3.82 -7.39 2.99
C CYS A 32 2.50 -6.77 2.53
N GLY A 33 2.38 -5.43 2.59
CA GLY A 33 1.19 -4.73 2.09
C GLY A 33 0.95 -4.85 0.58
N LEU A 34 2.02 -4.95 -0.22
CA LEU A 34 1.96 -5.13 -1.68
C LEU A 34 1.58 -6.55 -2.07
N PHE A 35 2.15 -7.55 -1.40
CA PHE A 35 2.01 -8.97 -1.75
C PHE A 35 0.98 -9.72 -0.90
N GLY A 36 0.38 -9.08 0.11
CA GLY A 36 -0.60 -9.70 0.99
C GLY A 36 0.00 -10.76 1.92
N LEU A 37 1.25 -10.57 2.35
CA LEU A 37 1.96 -11.53 3.20
C LEU A 37 1.84 -11.13 4.67
N ARG A 38 1.62 -12.10 5.56
CA ARG A 38 1.81 -11.87 7.00
C ARG A 38 3.30 -11.87 7.34
N GLU A 39 3.66 -11.22 8.44
CA GLU A 39 5.05 -11.11 8.88
C GLU A 39 5.78 -12.47 9.01
N PRO A 40 5.18 -13.55 9.57
CA PRO A 40 5.85 -14.85 9.63
C PRO A 40 6.16 -15.43 8.24
N ASP A 41 5.23 -15.31 7.29
CA ASP A 41 5.40 -15.82 5.93
C ASP A 41 6.47 -15.02 5.17
N ALA A 42 6.48 -13.70 5.36
CA ALA A 42 7.50 -12.83 4.78
C ALA A 42 8.90 -13.14 5.35
N ARG A 43 9.02 -13.37 6.66
CA ARG A 43 10.29 -13.80 7.28
C ARG A 43 10.75 -15.15 6.76
N TYR A 44 9.83 -16.11 6.61
CA TYR A 44 10.16 -17.41 6.02
C TYR A 44 10.68 -17.25 4.60
N LEU A 45 9.96 -16.53 3.73
CA LEU A 45 10.38 -16.29 2.35
C LEU A 45 11.74 -15.58 2.28
N ALA A 46 11.98 -14.59 3.16
CA ALA A 46 13.27 -13.89 3.28
C ALA A 46 14.43 -14.81 3.68
N SER A 47 14.17 -15.89 4.42
CA SER A 47 15.20 -16.86 4.84
C SER A 47 15.63 -17.81 3.72
N LEU A 48 14.88 -17.91 2.63
CA LEU A 48 15.15 -18.84 1.54
C LEU A 48 16.19 -18.28 0.56
N SER A 49 17.24 -19.07 0.31
CA SER A 49 18.20 -18.81 -0.76
C SER A 49 17.57 -18.95 -2.15
N SER A 50 18.21 -18.37 -3.17
CA SER A 50 17.70 -18.44 -4.55
C SER A 50 17.63 -19.89 -5.04
N THR A 51 18.57 -20.74 -4.59
CA THR A 51 18.60 -22.17 -4.88
C THR A 51 17.43 -22.92 -4.24
N GLN A 52 17.07 -22.57 -3.00
CA GLN A 52 15.90 -23.18 -2.34
C GLN A 52 14.60 -22.78 -3.03
N ILE A 53 14.45 -21.51 -3.42
CA ILE A 53 13.27 -21.05 -4.19
C ILE A 53 13.19 -21.78 -5.54
N LEU A 54 14.31 -21.90 -6.26
CA LEU A 54 14.37 -22.65 -7.51
C LEU A 54 13.98 -24.12 -7.32
N ALA A 55 14.49 -24.77 -6.26
CA ALA A 55 14.13 -26.14 -5.94
C ALA A 55 12.63 -26.30 -5.63
N ILE A 56 12.03 -25.39 -4.86
CA ILE A 56 10.60 -25.38 -4.58
C ILE A 56 9.81 -25.30 -5.90
N VAL A 57 10.12 -24.32 -6.76
CA VAL A 57 9.44 -24.14 -8.04
C VAL A 57 9.59 -25.33 -8.97
N ALA A 58 10.79 -25.93 -9.03
CA ALA A 58 11.04 -27.12 -9.83
C ALA A 58 10.16 -28.30 -9.38
N ASN A 59 9.95 -28.46 -8.06
CA ASN A 59 9.13 -29.53 -7.49
C ASN A 59 7.61 -29.25 -7.56
N VAL A 60 7.19 -27.98 -7.50
CA VAL A 60 5.78 -27.59 -7.73
C VAL A 60 5.34 -27.95 -9.15
N GLY A 61 6.26 -27.94 -10.11
CA GLY A 61 5.95 -28.28 -11.50
C GLY A 61 5.13 -27.19 -12.19
N ASN A 62 4.26 -27.59 -13.11
CA ASN A 62 3.49 -26.68 -13.97
C ASN A 62 2.23 -26.11 -13.30
N GLU A 63 2.24 -25.95 -11.98
CA GLU A 63 1.12 -25.43 -11.19
C GLU A 63 1.35 -23.95 -10.84
N THR A 64 0.31 -23.13 -10.97
CA THR A 64 0.40 -21.69 -10.67
C THR A 64 0.35 -21.45 -9.16
N LEU A 65 1.40 -20.85 -8.58
CA LEU A 65 1.40 -20.47 -7.16
C LEU A 65 0.63 -19.18 -6.90
N PHE A 66 0.47 -18.34 -7.91
CA PHE A 66 -0.12 -17.01 -7.79
C PHE A 66 -1.30 -16.88 -8.74
N ALA A 67 -2.49 -16.80 -8.18
CA ALA A 67 -3.69 -16.48 -8.95
C ALA A 67 -3.75 -14.97 -9.23
N PRO A 68 -4.23 -14.55 -10.41
CA PRO A 68 -4.57 -13.17 -10.65
C PRO A 68 -5.56 -12.65 -9.60
N ARG A 69 -5.39 -11.38 -9.20
CA ARG A 69 -6.35 -10.70 -8.31
C ARG A 69 -7.77 -10.73 -8.90
N ALA A 70 -8.76 -10.81 -8.02
CA ALA A 70 -10.17 -10.99 -8.40
C ALA A 70 -10.72 -9.88 -9.33
N ASP A 71 -10.19 -8.67 -9.23
CA ASP A 71 -10.60 -7.49 -10.00
C ASP A 71 -9.60 -7.11 -11.12
N LEU A 72 -8.74 -8.05 -11.57
CA LEU A 72 -7.72 -7.80 -12.60
C LEU A 72 -8.30 -7.07 -13.84
N PHE A 73 -9.37 -7.61 -14.42
CA PHE A 73 -9.95 -7.04 -15.63
C PHE A 73 -10.63 -5.69 -15.39
N THR A 74 -11.13 -5.44 -14.18
CA THR A 74 -11.65 -4.13 -13.79
C THR A 74 -10.53 -3.09 -13.81
N LEU A 75 -9.35 -3.43 -13.28
CA LEU A 75 -8.19 -2.53 -13.30
C LEU A 75 -7.65 -2.32 -14.72
N LEU A 76 -7.55 -3.37 -15.53
CA LEU A 76 -7.08 -3.27 -16.92
C LEU A 76 -7.98 -2.37 -17.79
N ARG A 77 -9.26 -2.26 -17.44
CA ARG A 77 -10.24 -1.40 -18.13
C ARG A 77 -10.37 0.00 -17.52
N SER A 78 -9.70 0.25 -16.39
CA SER A 78 -9.76 1.56 -15.73
C SER A 78 -8.92 2.61 -16.48
N PRO A 79 -9.26 3.92 -16.35
CA PRO A 79 -8.39 4.98 -16.85
C PRO A 79 -6.98 4.81 -16.26
N LEU A 80 -5.97 4.67 -17.11
CA LEU A 80 -4.58 4.40 -16.71
C LEU A 80 -4.10 5.26 -15.53
N PRO A 81 -4.39 6.58 -15.45
CA PRO A 81 -3.88 7.39 -14.35
C PRO A 81 -4.57 7.12 -13.01
N LEU A 82 -5.74 6.48 -13.02
CA LEU A 82 -6.49 6.09 -11.83
C LEU A 82 -6.20 4.66 -11.39
N ALA A 83 -5.57 3.83 -12.23
CA ALA A 83 -5.37 2.40 -11.97
C ALA A 83 -4.69 2.12 -10.63
N GLY A 84 -3.66 2.89 -10.26
CA GLY A 84 -2.96 2.74 -8.97
C GLY A 84 -3.85 3.07 -7.76
N ALA A 85 -4.63 4.16 -7.84
CA ALA A 85 -5.55 4.55 -6.78
C ALA A 85 -6.69 3.54 -6.61
N LEU A 86 -7.29 3.08 -7.71
CA LEU A 86 -8.33 2.06 -7.71
C LEU A 86 -7.81 0.72 -7.20
N CYS A 87 -6.61 0.31 -7.63
CA CYS A 87 -5.93 -0.89 -7.14
C CYS A 87 -5.75 -0.89 -5.61
N ALA A 88 -5.46 0.27 -5.02
CA ALA A 88 -5.27 0.40 -3.57
C ALA A 88 -6.57 0.25 -2.78
N VAL A 89 -7.70 0.74 -3.32
CA VAL A 89 -9.01 0.68 -2.66
C VAL A 89 -9.87 -0.50 -3.09
N HIS A 90 -9.44 -1.29 -4.06
CA HIS A 90 -10.10 -2.55 -4.37
C HIS A 90 -9.45 -3.65 -3.53
N PRO A 91 -10.19 -4.30 -2.63
CA PRO A 91 -9.63 -5.36 -1.80
C PRO A 91 -9.31 -6.56 -2.72
N PRO A 92 -8.05 -7.04 -2.76
CA PRO A 92 -7.68 -8.18 -3.60
C PRO A 92 -8.35 -9.49 -3.13
N ALA A 93 -8.59 -9.62 -1.82
CA ALA A 93 -9.42 -10.61 -1.13
C ALA A 93 -9.64 -10.15 0.33
N PRO A 94 -10.72 -10.53 1.02
CA PRO A 94 -10.87 -10.29 2.45
C PRO A 94 -9.81 -11.08 3.21
N ILE A 95 -8.89 -10.36 3.89
CA ILE A 95 -7.93 -11.00 4.79
C ILE A 95 -8.70 -11.33 6.07
N LEU A 96 -8.85 -12.62 6.37
CA LEU A 96 -9.45 -13.06 7.64
C LEU A 96 -8.61 -12.52 8.80
N PRO A 97 -9.23 -11.89 9.81
CA PRO A 97 -8.50 -11.37 10.96
C PRO A 97 -7.80 -12.53 11.68
N ALA A 98 -6.50 -12.42 11.90
CA ALA A 98 -5.80 -13.35 12.76
C ALA A 98 -6.05 -13.02 14.24
N ALA A 99 -5.57 -13.89 15.13
CA ALA A 99 -5.63 -13.68 16.57
C ALA A 99 -4.92 -12.36 16.98
N PRO A 100 -5.34 -11.71 18.09
CA PRO A 100 -4.76 -10.44 18.52
C PRO A 100 -3.25 -10.58 18.75
N VAL A 101 -2.49 -9.75 18.04
CA VAL A 101 -1.03 -9.68 18.11
C VAL A 101 -0.61 -8.83 19.32
N ALA A 102 0.45 -9.23 20.01
CA ALA A 102 1.01 -8.51 21.15
C ALA A 102 1.46 -7.09 20.78
N ALA A 103 1.41 -6.18 21.75
CA ALA A 103 1.73 -4.77 21.54
C ALA A 103 3.25 -4.49 21.46
N ALA A 104 3.60 -3.85 20.35
CA ALA A 104 4.64 -2.84 20.10
C ALA A 104 6.13 -3.23 20.07
N GLU A 105 6.67 -3.21 18.85
CA GLU A 105 7.95 -2.57 18.57
C GLU A 105 7.69 -1.05 18.36
N GLN A 106 8.53 -0.18 18.92
CA GLN A 106 8.33 1.28 18.82
C GLN A 106 8.62 1.74 17.39
N ALA A 107 7.73 2.55 16.81
CA ALA A 107 8.00 3.14 15.50
C ALA A 107 9.23 4.07 15.55
N PRO A 108 10.13 3.99 14.55
CA PRO A 108 11.34 4.79 14.53
C PRO A 108 11.01 6.28 14.39
N CYS A 109 11.45 7.05 15.38
CA CYS A 109 11.33 8.51 15.44
C CYS A 109 11.76 9.20 14.13
N MET A 110 12.87 8.74 13.55
CA MET A 110 13.43 9.31 12.33
C MET A 110 12.53 9.10 11.11
N GLU A 111 11.90 7.94 11.00
CA GLU A 111 11.00 7.65 9.88
C GLU A 111 9.77 8.54 9.93
N CYS A 112 9.17 8.72 11.12
CA CYS A 112 8.06 9.66 11.30
C CYS A 112 8.44 11.07 10.83
N ALA A 113 9.62 11.56 11.23
CA ALA A 113 10.08 12.90 10.87
C ALA A 113 10.34 13.04 9.35
N GLN A 114 10.96 12.05 8.71
CA GLN A 114 11.20 12.03 7.26
C GLN A 114 9.90 12.01 6.44
N LEU A 115 8.83 11.43 7.00
CA LEU A 115 7.50 11.45 6.40
C LEU A 115 6.74 12.77 6.64
N GLY A 116 7.34 13.70 7.39
CA GLY A 116 6.81 15.03 7.65
C GLY A 116 5.91 15.11 8.89
N ALA A 117 6.08 14.20 9.85
CA ALA A 117 5.37 14.25 11.12
C ALA A 117 5.79 15.47 11.95
N ARG A 118 4.82 16.11 12.60
CA ARG A 118 5.10 17.11 13.64
C ARG A 118 5.58 16.45 14.92
N LEU A 119 6.29 17.23 15.74
CA LEU A 119 6.91 16.75 16.99
C LEU A 119 5.92 16.04 17.93
N ARG A 120 4.68 16.56 18.04
CA ARG A 120 3.64 15.93 18.86
C ARG A 120 3.22 14.57 18.34
N THR A 121 3.11 14.42 17.01
CA THR A 121 2.78 13.16 16.37
C THR A 121 3.91 12.15 16.56
N ILE A 122 5.17 12.57 16.40
CA ILE A 122 6.34 11.73 16.66
C ILE A 122 6.34 11.23 18.12
N GLU A 123 6.09 12.11 19.09
CA GLU A 123 6.00 11.76 20.50
C GLU A 123 4.93 10.69 20.77
N ILE A 124 3.74 10.84 20.21
CA ILE A 124 2.65 9.89 20.42
C ILE A 124 2.93 8.53 19.74
N VAL A 125 3.42 8.55 18.50
CA VAL A 125 3.64 7.34 17.70
C VAL A 125 4.85 6.54 18.17
N SER A 126 5.95 7.21 18.52
CA SER A 126 7.18 6.55 19.00
C SER A 126 7.16 6.23 20.50
N GLY A 127 6.32 6.90 21.28
CA GLY A 127 6.32 6.82 22.75
C GLY A 127 7.55 7.44 23.42
N LEU A 128 8.45 8.06 22.65
CA LEU A 128 9.64 8.73 23.17
C LEU A 128 9.31 10.12 23.71
N HIS A 129 10.02 10.52 24.75
CA HIS A 129 9.85 11.86 25.30
C HIS A 129 10.41 12.93 24.34
N GLN A 130 9.76 14.08 24.25
CA GLN A 130 10.16 15.20 23.40
C GLN A 130 11.67 15.53 23.43
N ARG A 131 12.34 15.47 24.60
CA ARG A 131 13.78 15.71 24.72
C ARG A 131 14.64 14.68 23.98
N GLN A 132 14.25 13.40 24.03
CA GLN A 132 14.95 12.33 23.31
C GLN A 132 14.77 12.50 21.80
N ILE A 133 13.55 12.80 21.37
CA ILE A 133 13.23 13.08 19.97
C ILE A 133 14.08 14.23 19.42
N LEU A 134 14.11 15.37 20.12
CA LEU A 134 14.90 16.52 19.68
C LEU A 134 16.39 16.22 19.56
N ARG A 135 16.94 15.37 20.44
CA ARG A 135 18.35 14.93 20.34
C ARG A 135 18.59 14.10 19.08
N LEU A 136 17.72 13.12 18.80
CA LEU A 136 17.82 12.27 17.61
C LEU A 136 17.68 13.09 16.33
N LEU A 137 16.65 13.94 16.25
CA LEU A 137 16.41 14.80 15.09
C LEU A 137 17.55 15.78 14.85
N HIS A 138 18.17 16.30 15.91
CA HIS A 138 19.32 17.19 15.79
C HIS A 138 20.55 16.47 15.24
N ALA A 139 20.81 15.24 15.70
CA ALA A 139 21.94 14.43 15.23
C ALA A 139 21.85 14.13 13.72
N ASP A 140 20.64 13.87 13.22
CA ASP A 140 20.38 13.57 11.80
C ASP A 140 20.00 14.81 10.97
N HIS A 141 20.18 16.02 11.51
CA HIS A 141 19.85 17.29 10.85
C HIS A 141 18.40 17.38 10.31
N CYS A 142 17.46 16.69 10.95
CA CYS A 142 16.06 16.67 10.57
C CYS A 142 15.29 17.77 11.32
N VAL A 143 14.55 18.62 10.60
CA VAL A 143 13.74 19.69 11.19
C VAL A 143 12.26 19.35 11.02
N PRO A 144 11.52 19.05 12.10
CA PRO A 144 10.10 18.73 11.99
C PRO A 144 9.30 19.98 11.61
N PRO A 145 8.18 19.83 10.87
CA PRO A 145 7.30 20.94 10.55
C PRO A 145 6.81 21.68 11.80
N ARG A 146 6.74 23.00 11.71
CA ARG A 146 6.22 23.86 12.80
C ARG A 146 4.70 24.01 12.70
N GLY A 147 4.07 24.38 13.82
CA GLY A 147 2.63 24.64 13.92
C GLY A 147 1.83 23.52 14.58
N ARG A 148 0.53 23.77 14.75
CA ARG A 148 -0.39 22.88 15.47
C ARG A 148 -0.82 21.70 14.60
N SER A 149 -0.77 20.48 15.14
CA SER A 149 -1.36 19.30 14.51
C SER A 149 -2.88 19.46 14.37
N PRO A 150 -3.51 18.93 13.30
CA PRO A 150 -4.96 18.81 13.28
C PRO A 150 -5.39 17.96 14.48
N GLU A 151 -6.34 18.45 15.28
CA GLU A 151 -6.80 17.78 16.50
C GLU A 151 -8.17 17.08 16.31
N THR A 152 -8.87 17.35 15.20
CA THR A 152 -10.23 16.85 14.95
C THR A 152 -10.41 16.34 13.52
N PRO A 153 -11.31 15.35 13.30
CA PRO A 153 -11.60 14.77 11.99
C PRO A 153 -12.39 15.69 11.03
N GLU A 154 -12.75 16.91 11.45
CA GLU A 154 -13.58 17.86 10.72
C GLU A 154 -13.07 18.16 9.30
N TRP A 155 -11.74 18.10 9.11
CA TRP A 155 -11.10 18.36 7.82
C TRP A 155 -11.56 17.37 6.73
N TYR A 156 -11.99 16.16 7.09
CA TYR A 156 -12.50 15.17 6.14
C TYR A 156 -13.92 15.51 5.66
N HIS A 157 -14.82 15.90 6.57
CA HIS A 157 -16.21 16.22 6.24
C HIS A 157 -16.30 17.44 5.31
N GLY A 158 -15.45 18.45 5.53
CA GLY A 158 -15.30 19.62 4.65
C GLY A 158 -14.40 19.40 3.42
N GLY A 159 -13.77 18.23 3.30
CA GLY A 159 -12.77 17.94 2.27
C GLY A 159 -13.34 17.84 0.86
N THR A 160 -12.51 18.17 -0.14
CA THR A 160 -12.86 18.04 -1.56
C THR A 160 -12.96 16.57 -1.98
N LEU A 161 -13.47 16.32 -3.20
CA LEU A 161 -13.48 14.98 -3.78
C LEU A 161 -12.09 14.32 -3.76
N LEU A 162 -11.03 15.09 -4.06
CA LEU A 162 -9.66 14.59 -4.09
C LEU A 162 -9.14 14.28 -2.68
N ASP A 163 -9.46 15.14 -1.70
CA ASP A 163 -9.08 14.88 -0.30
C ASP A 163 -9.73 13.60 0.23
N ARG A 164 -11.02 13.41 -0.06
CA ARG A 164 -11.75 12.18 0.33
C ARG A 164 -11.24 10.94 -0.39
N THR A 165 -10.81 11.08 -1.65
CA THR A 165 -10.21 10.00 -2.44
C THR A 165 -8.88 9.57 -1.82
N GLU A 166 -7.96 10.50 -1.58
CA GLU A 166 -6.63 10.20 -1.02
C GLU A 166 -6.72 9.69 0.42
N ALA A 167 -7.62 10.25 1.24
CA ALA A 167 -7.92 9.73 2.58
C ALA A 167 -8.40 8.27 2.53
N SER A 168 -9.27 7.93 1.56
CA SER A 168 -9.77 6.57 1.38
C SER A 168 -8.68 5.61 0.89
N VAL A 169 -7.78 6.06 -0.01
CA VAL A 169 -6.61 5.30 -0.44
C VAL A 169 -5.73 4.96 0.76
N PHE A 170 -5.35 5.96 1.56
CA PHE A 170 -4.56 5.73 2.77
C PHE A 170 -5.26 4.79 3.75
N ALA A 171 -6.54 5.03 4.05
CA ALA A 171 -7.29 4.22 5.00
C ALA A 171 -7.38 2.75 4.59
N SER A 172 -7.57 2.48 3.29
CA SER A 172 -7.61 1.12 2.74
C SER A 172 -6.25 0.42 2.88
N LEU A 173 -5.15 1.13 2.61
CA LEU A 173 -3.79 0.61 2.78
C LEU A 173 -3.47 0.35 4.26
N TYR A 174 -3.87 1.26 5.15
CA TYR A 174 -3.70 1.12 6.59
C TYR A 174 -4.45 -0.10 7.12
N ARG A 175 -5.74 -0.23 6.79
CA ARG A 175 -6.57 -1.37 7.19
C ARG A 175 -6.03 -2.69 6.66
N ARG A 176 -5.49 -2.70 5.44
CA ARG A 176 -4.83 -3.90 4.88
C ARG A 176 -3.64 -4.32 5.72
N LEU A 177 -2.75 -3.39 6.09
CA LEU A 177 -1.61 -3.70 6.95
C LEU A 177 -2.05 -4.16 8.35
N ARG A 178 -3.09 -3.54 8.92
CA ARG A 178 -3.67 -3.99 10.20
C ARG A 178 -4.25 -5.40 10.12
N GLY A 179 -4.86 -5.77 8.99
CA GLY A 179 -5.34 -7.14 8.73
C GLY A 179 -4.21 -8.15 8.49
N LEU A 180 -3.01 -7.69 8.15
CA LEU A 180 -1.78 -8.48 8.05
C LEU A 180 -0.98 -8.49 9.36
N ASP A 181 -1.63 -8.16 10.48
CA ASP A 181 -1.08 -8.31 11.83
C ASP A 181 0.05 -7.32 12.20
N PHE A 182 0.31 -6.31 11.36
CA PHE A 182 1.24 -5.22 11.69
C PHE A 182 0.69 -4.34 12.80
N ASP A 183 1.53 -3.94 13.75
CA ASP A 183 1.14 -3.01 14.80
C ASP A 183 0.71 -1.64 14.21
N PRO A 184 -0.06 -0.82 14.96
CA PRO A 184 -0.60 0.41 14.43
C PRO A 184 0.43 1.42 13.93
N ALA A 185 1.61 1.48 14.54
CA ALA A 185 2.65 2.43 14.18
C ALA A 185 3.38 1.99 12.90
N GLN A 186 3.74 0.71 12.78
CA GLN A 186 4.27 0.14 11.54
C GLN A 186 3.25 0.23 10.40
N ALA A 187 1.98 -0.08 10.66
CA ALA A 187 0.92 0.02 9.67
C ALA A 187 0.73 1.47 9.18
N LEU A 188 0.80 2.47 10.07
CA LEU A 188 0.73 3.88 9.69
C LEU A 188 1.88 4.28 8.76
N LEU A 189 3.12 3.96 9.14
CA LEU A 189 4.33 4.29 8.36
C LEU A 189 4.31 3.60 6.98
N GLY A 190 4.05 2.29 6.95
CA GLY A 190 3.97 1.51 5.73
C GLY A 190 2.85 1.99 4.79
N ALA A 191 1.65 2.23 5.33
CA ALA A 191 0.52 2.71 4.53
C ALA A 191 0.78 4.09 3.95
N TYR A 192 1.39 5.01 4.72
CA TYR A 192 1.68 6.35 4.24
C TYR A 192 2.77 6.37 3.16
N ARG A 193 3.80 5.53 3.28
CA ARG A 193 4.82 5.35 2.22
C ARG A 193 4.19 4.82 0.94
N HIS A 194 3.33 3.82 1.05
CA HIS A 194 2.60 3.28 -0.09
C HIS A 194 1.70 4.35 -0.74
N TYR A 195 0.91 5.07 0.06
CA TYR A 195 0.09 6.18 -0.41
C TYR A 195 0.90 7.25 -1.17
N ARG A 196 2.05 7.68 -0.64
CA ARG A 196 2.94 8.63 -1.34
C ARG A 196 3.48 8.07 -2.66
N GLY A 197 3.71 6.76 -2.72
CA GLY A 197 4.10 6.05 -3.93
C GLY A 197 3.02 6.03 -5.01
N ILE A 198 1.74 6.12 -4.62
CA ILE A 198 0.59 6.21 -5.54
C ILE A 198 0.34 7.67 -5.95
N CYS A 199 0.27 8.59 -4.97
CA CYS A 199 -0.08 10.00 -5.18
C CYS A 199 1.18 10.89 -5.30
N ARG A 200 2.03 10.63 -6.31
CA ARG A 200 3.42 11.12 -6.37
C ARG A 200 3.60 12.63 -6.57
N ARG A 201 2.69 13.34 -7.27
CA ARG A 201 2.93 14.74 -7.67
C ARG A 201 2.70 15.73 -6.52
N THR A 202 1.54 15.64 -5.89
CA THR A 202 1.10 16.58 -4.84
C THR A 202 0.23 15.82 -3.84
N PRO A 203 0.82 15.02 -2.94
CA PRO A 203 0.05 14.36 -1.89
C PRO A 203 -0.68 15.41 -1.05
N ARG A 204 -2.02 15.30 -0.96
CA ARG A 204 -2.89 16.25 -0.25
C ARG A 204 -3.08 15.85 1.21
N LEU A 205 -3.04 14.55 1.47
CA LEU A 205 -3.01 14.00 2.82
C LEU A 205 -1.60 14.12 3.40
N SER A 206 -1.43 14.96 4.42
CA SER A 206 -0.20 15.05 5.20
C SER A 206 -0.06 13.89 6.19
N PHE A 207 1.14 13.66 6.70
CA PHE A 207 1.38 12.59 7.67
C PHE A 207 0.55 12.77 8.95
N ASP A 208 0.46 14.01 9.47
CA ASP A 208 -0.35 14.26 10.67
C ASP A 208 -1.85 14.00 10.44
N ARG A 209 -2.37 14.27 9.22
CA ARG A 209 -3.75 13.91 8.86
C ARG A 209 -3.93 12.41 8.71
N ALA A 210 -2.94 11.71 8.15
CA ALA A 210 -2.94 10.26 8.07
C ALA A 210 -2.90 9.60 9.46
N PHE A 211 -2.09 10.15 10.37
CA PHE A 211 -2.06 9.78 11.79
C PHE A 211 -3.43 10.00 12.45
N ASP A 212 -4.05 11.15 12.23
CA ASP A 212 -5.39 11.48 12.75
C ASP A 212 -6.47 10.50 12.24
N LEU A 213 -6.41 10.12 10.94
CA LEU A 213 -7.28 9.07 10.40
C LEU A 213 -7.06 7.73 11.10
N ALA A 214 -5.81 7.27 11.19
CA ALA A 214 -5.48 5.98 11.83
C ALA A 214 -5.91 5.96 13.30
N ARG A 215 -5.69 7.06 14.02
CA ARG A 215 -6.14 7.28 15.39
C ARG A 215 -7.65 7.09 15.54
N HIS A 216 -8.44 7.72 14.67
CA HIS A 216 -9.90 7.65 14.71
C HIS A 216 -10.52 6.43 14.02
N LEU A 217 -9.73 5.67 13.25
CA LEU A 217 -10.12 4.37 12.71
C LEU A 217 -10.01 3.28 13.78
N ASP A 218 -8.92 3.26 14.55
CA ASP A 218 -8.64 2.17 15.50
C ASP A 218 -8.99 2.53 16.96
N GLY A 219 -9.31 3.79 17.27
CA GLY A 219 -9.59 4.21 18.65
C GLY A 219 -8.34 4.20 19.54
N ILE A 220 -7.16 4.33 18.94
CA ILE A 220 -5.84 4.23 19.60
C ILE A 220 -5.27 5.62 19.89
N TRP A 221 -4.06 5.69 20.47
CA TRP A 221 -3.34 6.96 20.69
C TRP A 221 -4.19 8.04 21.40
N ASN A 222 -4.93 7.62 22.43
CA ASN A 222 -5.86 8.44 23.21
C ASN A 222 -7.01 9.04 22.40
N ALA A 223 -7.44 8.40 21.30
CA ALA A 223 -8.72 8.74 20.67
C ALA A 223 -9.85 8.51 21.68
N LYS A 224 -10.77 9.47 21.80
CA LYS A 224 -11.95 9.30 22.66
C LYS A 224 -12.97 8.34 22.03
N GLU A 225 -13.08 8.38 20.70
CA GLU A 225 -14.09 7.67 19.93
C GLU A 225 -13.55 7.25 18.56
N VAL A 226 -14.08 6.14 18.03
CA VAL A 226 -13.89 5.71 16.64
C VAL A 226 -14.87 6.50 15.77
N CYS A 227 -14.35 7.39 14.92
CA CYS A 227 -15.17 8.29 14.11
C CYS A 227 -15.30 7.83 12.66
N PHE A 228 -14.49 6.86 12.23
CA PHE A 228 -14.43 6.41 10.85
C PHE A 228 -14.52 4.90 10.70
N SER A 229 -15.07 4.48 9.56
CA SER A 229 -15.04 3.10 9.08
C SER A 229 -14.73 3.05 7.58
N LEU A 230 -14.27 1.90 7.09
CA LEU A 230 -14.23 1.63 5.66
C LEU A 230 -15.51 0.90 5.26
N VAL A 231 -16.10 1.34 4.16
CA VAL A 231 -17.26 0.70 3.54
C VAL A 231 -16.95 0.37 2.07
N THR A 232 -17.37 -0.81 1.63
CA THR A 232 -17.22 -1.24 0.24
C THR A 232 -18.39 -0.72 -0.59
N CYS A 233 -18.10 0.01 -1.67
CA CYS A 233 -19.13 0.51 -2.57
C CYS A 233 -19.76 -0.64 -3.37
N ALA A 234 -21.08 -0.81 -3.31
CA ALA A 234 -21.80 -1.81 -4.09
C ALA A 234 -21.76 -1.61 -5.62
N VAL A 235 -21.40 -0.40 -6.09
CA VAL A 235 -21.35 -0.07 -7.53
C VAL A 235 -19.99 -0.35 -8.14
N CYS A 236 -18.92 0.19 -7.56
CA CYS A 236 -17.57 0.06 -8.13
C CYS A 236 -16.67 -0.93 -7.37
N GLY A 237 -17.11 -1.48 -6.23
CA GLY A 237 -16.32 -2.39 -5.41
C GLY A 237 -15.22 -1.70 -4.59
N SER A 238 -15.03 -0.39 -4.71
CA SER A 238 -13.99 0.34 -3.98
C SER A 238 -14.35 0.54 -2.50
N GLU A 239 -13.39 0.26 -1.62
CA GLU A 239 -13.40 0.67 -0.23
C GLU A 239 -13.23 2.19 -0.13
N HIS A 240 -14.05 2.84 0.69
CA HIS A 240 -13.91 4.26 0.96
C HIS A 240 -14.18 4.58 2.41
N LEU A 241 -13.54 5.65 2.88
CA LEU A 241 -13.73 6.15 4.22
C LEU A 241 -15.15 6.71 4.37
N ALA A 242 -15.81 6.38 5.47
CA ALA A 242 -17.11 6.90 5.85
C ALA A 242 -17.15 7.15 7.36
N GLU A 243 -18.14 7.90 7.82
CA GLU A 243 -18.45 8.06 9.24
C GLU A 243 -18.71 6.71 9.90
N ALA A 244 -18.30 6.56 11.16
CA ALA A 244 -18.59 5.36 11.93
C ALA A 244 -20.11 5.13 12.02
N GLY A 245 -20.55 3.91 11.73
CA GLY A 245 -21.97 3.55 11.70
C GLY A 245 -22.72 3.96 10.42
N ALA A 246 -22.06 4.58 9.44
CA ALA A 246 -22.66 4.83 8.14
C ALA A 246 -23.04 3.50 7.46
N ALA A 247 -24.28 3.39 6.97
CA ALA A 247 -24.70 2.22 6.21
C ALA A 247 -23.87 2.10 4.91
N ALA A 248 -23.44 0.88 4.58
CA ALA A 248 -22.74 0.56 3.33
C ALA A 248 -23.50 1.01 2.05
N HIS A 249 -24.80 1.29 2.20
CA HIS A 249 -25.72 1.71 1.15
C HIS A 249 -26.00 3.21 1.09
N ALA A 250 -25.08 4.08 1.55
CA ALA A 250 -25.13 5.51 1.21
C ALA A 250 -24.83 5.71 -0.31
N ALA A 251 -25.73 5.20 -1.15
CA ALA A 251 -25.69 5.24 -2.60
C ALA A 251 -25.56 6.71 -3.02
N GLY A 252 -24.42 7.04 -3.63
CA GLY A 252 -24.14 8.40 -4.09
C GLY A 252 -23.06 9.16 -3.30
N ASN A 253 -22.47 8.59 -2.24
CA ASN A 253 -21.35 9.23 -1.53
C ASN A 253 -19.96 8.66 -1.82
N CYS A 254 -19.87 7.57 -2.58
CA CYS A 254 -18.57 6.99 -2.96
C CYS A 254 -17.71 8.02 -3.73
N PRO A 255 -16.51 8.37 -3.21
CA PRO A 255 -15.62 9.30 -3.90
C PRO A 255 -15.10 8.69 -5.21
N PHE A 256 -14.92 7.38 -5.30
CA PHE A 256 -14.38 6.73 -6.50
C PHE A 256 -15.38 6.71 -7.67
N CYS A 257 -16.67 6.45 -7.43
CA CYS A 257 -17.69 6.60 -8.48
C CYS A 257 -17.73 8.04 -9.02
N LYS A 258 -17.70 9.04 -8.12
CA LYS A 258 -17.66 10.47 -8.51
C LYS A 258 -16.38 10.81 -9.26
N LEU A 259 -15.25 10.27 -8.83
CA LEU A 259 -13.94 10.46 -9.46
C LEU A 259 -13.95 9.92 -10.89
N MET A 260 -14.42 8.68 -11.09
CA MET A 260 -14.49 8.03 -12.40
C MET A 260 -15.37 8.80 -13.39
N VAL A 261 -16.51 9.33 -12.92
CA VAL A 261 -17.41 10.15 -13.76
C VAL A 261 -16.78 11.51 -14.10
N ARG A 262 -16.06 12.14 -13.16
CA ARG A 262 -15.47 13.47 -13.35
C ARG A 262 -14.14 13.46 -14.11
N PHE A 263 -13.34 12.40 -13.98
CA PHE A 263 -11.99 12.30 -14.55
C PHE A 263 -11.90 12.68 -16.03
N PRO A 264 -12.78 12.21 -16.95
CA PRO A 264 -12.67 12.57 -18.36
C PRO A 264 -13.06 14.04 -18.65
N ARG A 265 -13.73 14.74 -17.71
CA ARG A 265 -14.32 16.06 -17.93
C ARG A 265 -13.61 17.20 -17.18
N ASP A 266 -12.82 16.88 -16.16
CA ASP A 266 -12.21 17.88 -15.26
C ASP A 266 -10.67 17.85 -15.35
N PRO A 267 -10.03 18.84 -16.00
CA PRO A 267 -8.58 18.95 -16.09
C PRO A 267 -7.88 19.00 -14.73
N ARG A 268 -8.50 19.56 -13.69
CA ARG A 268 -7.88 19.63 -12.34
C ARG A 268 -7.76 18.25 -11.71
N VAL A 269 -8.76 17.40 -11.95
CA VAL A 269 -8.72 16.00 -11.52
C VAL A 269 -7.64 15.25 -12.29
N GLN A 270 -7.55 15.43 -13.61
CA GLN A 270 -6.50 14.81 -14.43
C GLN A 270 -5.09 15.24 -14.01
N MET A 271 -4.89 16.52 -13.70
CA MET A 271 -3.60 17.03 -13.22
C MET A 271 -3.17 16.39 -11.89
N SER A 272 -4.13 15.97 -11.05
CA SER A 272 -3.87 15.30 -9.78
C SER A 272 -3.48 13.82 -9.95
N PHE A 273 -3.85 13.21 -11.08
CA PHE A 273 -3.52 11.83 -11.44
C PHE A 273 -2.87 11.81 -12.83
N PRO A 274 -1.58 12.12 -12.97
CA PRO A 274 -0.92 12.13 -14.27
C PRO A 274 -0.52 10.71 -14.72
N THR A 275 -0.57 10.47 -16.03
CA THR A 275 0.06 9.28 -16.61
C THR A 275 1.59 9.44 -16.52
N PRO A 276 2.32 8.50 -15.89
CA PRO A 276 3.78 8.49 -15.99
C PRO A 276 4.20 8.26 -17.45
N PRO A 277 5.34 8.82 -17.90
CA PRO A 277 5.86 8.50 -19.22
C PRO A 277 6.14 7.00 -19.29
N LEU A 278 5.75 6.38 -20.40
CA LEU A 278 6.04 4.97 -20.62
C LEU A 278 7.55 4.79 -20.85
N PRO A 279 8.20 3.82 -20.19
CA PRO A 279 9.56 3.46 -20.53
C PRO A 279 9.58 2.90 -21.96
N ASP A 280 10.70 3.08 -22.66
CA ASP A 280 10.90 2.47 -23.97
C ASP A 280 10.75 0.94 -23.87
N PRO A 281 9.84 0.31 -24.63
CA PRO A 281 9.70 -1.14 -24.67
C PRO A 281 11.01 -1.87 -25.02
N ALA A 282 11.92 -1.24 -25.78
CA ALA A 282 13.23 -1.82 -26.08
C ALA A 282 14.08 -2.02 -24.81
N CYS A 283 13.93 -1.16 -23.80
CA CYS A 283 14.59 -1.30 -22.50
C CYS A 283 14.00 -2.45 -21.65
N LEU A 284 12.81 -2.98 -22.01
CA LEU A 284 12.15 -4.08 -21.30
C LEU A 284 12.56 -5.47 -21.83
N GLN A 285 13.29 -5.54 -22.95
CA GLN A 285 13.68 -6.80 -23.62
C GLN A 285 14.54 -7.73 -22.73
N TRP A 286 15.14 -7.22 -21.66
CA TRP A 286 15.96 -7.99 -20.72
C TRP A 286 15.16 -8.74 -19.62
N ARG A 287 13.83 -8.64 -19.57
CA ARG A 287 13.01 -9.28 -18.52
C ARG A 287 11.89 -10.21 -19.00
N LEU A 288 11.65 -10.35 -20.30
CA LEU A 288 10.47 -11.05 -20.83
C LEU A 288 10.74 -12.02 -21.99
N ALA A 289 11.97 -12.49 -22.20
CA ALA A 289 12.23 -13.54 -23.20
C ALA A 289 12.34 -14.92 -22.54
N PRO A 290 11.26 -15.73 -22.47
CA PRO A 290 11.43 -17.16 -22.56
C PRO A 290 11.98 -17.43 -23.98
N ASN A 291 12.99 -18.28 -24.06
CA ASN A 291 13.71 -18.63 -25.28
C ASN A 291 12.81 -18.71 -26.52
N ALA A 292 12.89 -17.73 -27.42
CA ALA A 292 12.51 -17.90 -28.81
C ALA A 292 13.57 -18.78 -29.50
N ARG A 293 13.71 -20.05 -29.06
CA ARG A 293 14.24 -21.12 -29.90
C ARG A 293 13.07 -21.68 -30.69
N LEU A 294 12.58 -20.87 -31.63
CA LEU A 294 11.89 -21.46 -32.77
C LEU A 294 12.91 -22.33 -33.48
N HIS A 295 12.63 -23.63 -33.52
CA HIS A 295 13.27 -24.57 -34.40
C HIS A 295 13.30 -23.98 -35.82
N THR A 296 14.44 -23.42 -36.23
CA THR A 296 14.86 -23.49 -37.62
C THR A 296 15.40 -24.89 -37.83
N SER A 297 14.47 -25.85 -37.95
CA SER A 297 14.76 -27.06 -38.69
C SER A 297 15.17 -26.63 -40.09
N ARG A 298 16.33 -27.13 -40.51
CA ARG A 298 16.74 -27.29 -41.90
C ARG A 298 15.54 -27.64 -42.78
N ASP A 299 15.42 -26.93 -43.90
CA ASP A 299 15.77 -27.47 -45.22
C ASP A 299 16.50 -26.40 -46.03
#